data_AF-A0A8K1D9P6-F1
#
_entry.id   AF-A0A8K1D9P6-F1
#
_cell.length_a   1.000
_cell.length_b   1.000
_cell.length_c   1.000
_cell.angle_alpha   90.00
_cell.angle_beta   90.00
_cell.angle_gamma   90.00
#
_symmetry.space_group_name_H-M   'P 1'
#
loop_
_entity.id
_entity.type
_entity.pdbx_description
1 polymer ?
#
loop_
_entity_poly.entity_id
_entity_poly.type
_entity_poly.pdbx_seq_one_letter_code
_entity_poly.pdbx_strand_id
1 'polypeptide(L)' 'KSKEPVKTEWGSQSMVFTYFQGDINSMVDEHFSRALSNAKNPQDLSTKHRGKTVVLKNSELLSKC' A
#
# COMPACT_ATOMS: atom_id res chain seq x y z
N LYS A 1 9.59 10.34 21.79
CA LYS A 1 9.70 11.42 20.77
C LYS A 1 8.30 12.01 20.62
N SER A 2 8.06 13.21 21.14
CA SER A 2 6.75 13.86 21.10
C SER A 2 6.34 14.09 19.63
N LYS A 3 5.16 13.60 19.25
CA LYS A 3 4.50 14.04 18.01
C LYS A 3 3.78 15.35 18.33
N GLU A 4 4.46 16.47 18.15
CA GLU A 4 3.86 17.81 18.18
C GLU A 4 3.27 18.19 16.80
N PRO A 5 2.48 19.26 16.73
CA PRO A 5 1.08 19.33 17.08
C PRO A 5 0.19 19.09 15.85
N VAL A 6 -1.04 18.64 16.12
CA VAL A 6 -2.11 18.62 15.12
C VAL A 6 -2.40 20.06 14.71
N LYS A 7 -2.10 20.43 13.46
CA LYS A 7 -2.53 21.74 12.93
C LYS A 7 -4.06 21.71 12.86
N THR A 8 -4.71 22.70 13.48
CA THR A 8 -6.18 22.79 13.52
C THR A 8 -6.61 24.08 12.84
N GLU A 9 -7.43 23.97 11.80
CA GLU A 9 -8.02 25.12 11.10
C GLU A 9 -9.54 25.11 11.27
N TRP A 10 -10.10 26.29 11.56
CA TRP A 10 -11.54 26.49 11.69
C TRP A 10 -12.08 27.23 10.48
N GLY A 11 -12.91 26.56 9.69
CA GLY A 11 -13.75 27.16 8.65
C GLY A 11 -15.12 27.57 9.18
N SER A 12 -15.93 28.24 8.36
CA SER A 12 -17.25 28.75 8.77
C SER A 12 -18.22 27.68 9.28
N GLN A 13 -18.06 26.42 8.85
CA GLN A 13 -18.90 25.28 9.26
C GLN A 13 -18.09 24.00 9.54
N SER A 14 -16.76 24.05 9.54
CA SER A 14 -15.93 22.84 9.61
C SER A 14 -14.65 23.07 10.38
N MET A 15 -14.17 22.04 11.08
CA MET A 15 -12.87 22.03 11.73
C MET A 15 -12.00 20.97 11.06
N VAL A 16 -10.80 21.35 10.63
CA VAL A 16 -9.85 20.47 9.95
C VAL A 16 -8.67 20.21 10.87
N PHE A 17 -8.34 18.93 11.06
CA PHE A 17 -7.17 18.49 11.81
C PHE A 17 -6.15 17.86 10.86
N THR A 18 -4.95 18.40 10.85
CA THR A 18 -3.84 17.95 10.02
C THR A 18 -2.79 17.26 10.87
N TYR A 19 -2.54 15.98 10.56
CA TYR A 19 -1.65 15.10 11.31
C TYR A 19 -0.25 14.96 10.70
N PHE A 20 -0.03 15.50 9.51
CA PHE A 20 1.27 15.55 8.89
C PHE A 20 1.98 16.86 9.22
N GLN A 21 3.31 16.84 9.13
CA GLN A 21 4.14 18.04 9.25
C GLN A 21 4.72 18.36 7.87
N GLY A 22 4.84 19.65 7.54
CA GLY A 22 5.32 20.12 6.24
C GLY A 22 4.21 20.53 5.27
N ASP A 23 4.57 20.72 4.00
CA ASP A 23 3.66 21.13 2.93
C ASP A 23 2.86 19.95 2.38
N ILE A 24 1.63 20.23 1.95
CA ILE A 24 0.71 19.22 1.39
C ILE A 24 1.36 18.51 0.20
N ASN A 25 1.94 19.27 -0.74
CA ASN A 25 2.52 18.72 -1.96
C ASN A 25 3.65 17.73 -1.64
N SER A 26 4.56 18.08 -0.73
CA SER A 26 5.66 17.21 -0.34
C SER A 26 5.18 15.91 0.32
N MET A 27 4.20 16.00 1.23
CA MET A 27 3.61 14.82 1.88
C MET A 27 2.88 13.91 0.88
N VAL A 28 2.21 14.53 -0.09
CA VAL A 28 1.52 13.84 -1.18
C VAL A 28 2.54 13.12 -2.06
N ASP A 29 3.61 13.79 -2.49
CA ASP A 29 4.65 13.21 -3.34
C ASP A 29 5.36 12.03 -2.65
N GLU A 30 5.68 12.13 -1.36
CA GLU A 30 6.24 11.02 -0.57
C GLU A 30 5.26 9.84 -0.51
N HIS A 31 3.98 10.11 -0.25
CA HIS A 31 2.93 9.09 -0.18
C HIS A 31 2.79 8.33 -1.51
N PHE A 32 2.72 9.06 -2.62
CA PHE A 32 2.63 8.47 -3.96
C PHE A 32 3.90 7.70 -4.33
N SER A 33 5.08 8.27 -4.07
CA SER A 33 6.36 7.60 -4.31
C SER A 33 6.44 6.28 -3.55
N ARG A 34 6.01 6.25 -2.29
CA ARG A 34 5.97 5.03 -1.48
C ARG A 34 5.01 3.99 -2.05
N ALA A 35 3.80 4.39 -2.43
CA ALA A 35 2.82 3.48 -3.02
C ALA A 35 3.31 2.88 -4.34
N LEU A 36 3.94 3.70 -5.19
CA LEU A 36 4.42 3.30 -6.51
C LEU A 36 5.80 2.63 -6.49
N SER A 37 6.58 2.79 -5.42
CA SER A 37 7.92 2.19 -5.30
C SER A 37 7.95 0.66 -5.48
N ASN A 38 6.86 -0.01 -5.08
CA ASN A 38 6.70 -1.46 -5.20
C ASN A 38 5.73 -1.87 -6.31
N ALA A 39 5.17 -0.91 -7.05
CA ALA A 39 4.48 -1.16 -8.30
C ALA A 39 5.52 -1.53 -9.36
N LYS A 40 6.13 -2.70 -9.18
CA LYS A 40 6.94 -3.33 -10.21
C LYS A 40 6.06 -3.44 -11.44
N ASN A 41 6.57 -2.95 -12.56
CA ASN A 41 5.98 -3.15 -13.88
C ASN A 41 5.47 -4.60 -13.96
N PRO A 42 4.20 -4.88 -14.33
CA PRO A 42 3.65 -6.25 -14.35
C PRO A 42 4.39 -7.23 -15.28
N GLN A 43 5.53 -6.84 -15.86
CA GLN A 43 6.40 -7.63 -16.72
C GLN A 43 7.09 -8.81 -16.01
N ASP A 44 7.03 -8.95 -14.68
CA ASP A 44 7.56 -10.15 -14.00
C ASP A 44 6.48 -11.23 -13.73
N LEU A 45 5.29 -11.10 -14.34
CA LEU A 45 4.39 -12.24 -14.55
C LEU A 45 4.70 -13.00 -15.85
N SER A 46 5.65 -12.51 -16.65
CA SER A 46 6.28 -13.32 -17.69
C SER A 46 7.38 -14.20 -17.06
N THR A 47 6.95 -15.33 -16.51
CA THR A 47 7.80 -16.51 -16.20
C THR A 47 8.99 -16.31 -15.25
N LYS A 48 8.76 -16.27 -13.94
CA LYS A 48 9.69 -16.91 -12.98
C LYS A 48 9.03 -17.30 -11.67
N HIS A 49 8.27 -18.39 -11.70
CA HIS A 49 8.12 -19.24 -10.53
C HIS A 49 9.51 -19.79 -10.13
N ARG A 50 10.21 -19.10 -9.23
CA ARG A 50 11.34 -19.68 -8.50
C ARG A 50 11.08 -19.56 -7.00
N GLY A 51 10.00 -20.19 -6.57
CA GLY A 51 9.61 -20.31 -5.17
C GLY A 51 9.14 -21.73 -4.88
N LYS A 52 10.11 -22.66 -4.77
CA LYS A 52 10.02 -23.98 -4.12
C LYS A 52 8.70 -24.74 -4.29
N THR A 53 8.73 -25.78 -5.10
CA THR A 53 7.75 -26.88 -5.11
C THR A 53 7.31 -27.26 -3.69
N VAL A 54 6.14 -26.80 -3.26
CA VAL A 54 5.38 -27.44 -2.18
C VAL A 54 4.35 -28.31 -2.89
N VAL A 55 4.65 -29.61 -2.93
CA VAL A 55 3.70 -30.62 -3.42
C VAL A 55 2.50 -30.63 -2.48
N LEU A 56 1.41 -29.97 -2.87
CA LEU A 56 0.10 -30.21 -2.26
C LEU A 56 -0.58 -31.29 -3.09
N LYS A 57 -0.46 -32.54 -2.62
CA LYS A 57 -1.28 -33.67 -3.08
C LYS A 57 -2.73 -33.39 -2.71
N ASN A 58 -3.53 -32.98 -3.69
CA ASN A 58 -4.98 -33.03 -3.61
C ASN A 58 -5.56 -33.46 -4.98
N SER A 59 -5.20 -34.68 -5.40
CA SER A 59 -5.67 -35.30 -6.64
C SER A 59 -6.66 -36.44 -6.42
N GLU A 60 -7.46 -36.42 -5.35
CA GLU A 60 -8.46 -37.49 -5.12
C GLU A 60 -9.91 -37.00 -5.05
N LEU A 61 -10.20 -35.70 -5.03
CA LEU A 61 -11.59 -35.22 -4.82
C LEU A 61 -12.31 -34.66 -6.04
N LEU A 62 -11.76 -34.76 -7.25
CA LEU A 62 -12.40 -34.21 -8.47
C LEU A 62 -12.59 -35.21 -9.62
N SER A 63 -12.55 -36.52 -9.37
CA SER A 63 -12.78 -37.55 -10.39
C SER A 63 -14.11 -38.31 -10.26
N LYS A 64 -15.16 -37.70 -9.70
CA LYS A 64 -16.52 -38.26 -9.77
C LYS A 64 -17.57 -37.17 -9.94
N CYS A 65 -17.64 -36.63 -11.15
CA CYS A 65 -18.89 -36.16 -11.76
C CYS A 65 -18.98 -36.82 -13.14
#